data_AF-A0A349H0L7-F1
#
_entry.id   AF-A0A349H0L7-F1
#
_cell.length_a   1.000
_cell.length_b   1.000
_cell.length_c   1.000
_cell.angle_alpha   90.00
_cell.angle_beta   90.00
_cell.angle_gamma   90.00
#
_symmetry.space_group_name_H-M   'P 1'
#
loop_
_entity.id
_entity.type
_entity.pdbx_description
1 polymer ?
#
loop_
_entity_poly.entity_id
_entity_poly.type
_entity_poly.pdbx_seq_one_letter_code
_entity_poly.pdbx_strand_id
1 'polypeptide(L)' 'MRTAAVQVENDVSKALHHIACSAETKAEIVLPVFGRHGGVIAVLDIDSTVAHVFDAVDIMHPAV' A
#
# COMPACT_ATOMS: atom_id res chain seq x y z
N MET A 1 9.80 4.61 -0.53
CA MET A 1 8.79 4.92 0.51
C MET A 1 8.88 6.38 0.95
N ARG A 2 8.28 7.32 0.20
CA ARG A 2 8.50 8.77 0.46
C ARG A 2 7.36 9.70 0.02
N THR A 3 6.09 9.36 0.23
CA THR A 3 4.98 10.33 0.05
C THR A 3 3.86 10.09 1.05
N ALA A 4 3.16 11.15 1.44
CA ALA A 4 1.92 11.11 2.21
C ALA A 4 0.72 10.72 1.33
N ALA A 5 0.92 9.78 0.40
CA ALA A 5 -0.04 9.37 -0.59
C ALA A 5 -0.15 7.85 -0.59
N VAL A 6 -1.32 7.35 -1.00
CA VAL A 6 -1.57 5.93 -1.23
C VAL A 6 -0.59 5.40 -2.28
N GLN A 7 0.01 4.25 -2.01
CA GLN A 7 0.85 3.51 -2.96
C GLN A 7 0.16 2.18 -3.24
N VAL A 8 0.05 1.82 -4.52
CA VAL A 8 -0.55 0.56 -4.96
C VAL A 8 0.41 -0.12 -5.91
N GLU A 9 0.82 -1.33 -5.57
CA GLU A 9 1.61 -2.21 -6.40
C GLU A 9 0.76 -3.42 -6.75
N ASN A 10 0.08 -3.37 -7.90
CA ASN A 10 -0.81 -4.44 -8.33
C ASN A 10 -0.08 -5.70 -8.85
N ASP A 11 1.23 -5.62 -9.05
CA ASP A 11 2.11 -6.74 -9.34
C ASP A 11 3.51 -6.48 -8.77
N VAL A 12 3.76 -6.98 -7.56
CA VAL A 12 5.02 -6.72 -6.82
C VAL A 12 6.24 -7.31 -7.53
N SER A 13 6.08 -8.31 -8.40
CA SER A 13 7.19 -8.89 -9.16
C SER A 13 7.79 -7.92 -10.19
N LYS A 14 7.01 -6.90 -10.57
CA LYS A 14 7.43 -5.85 -11.50
C LYS A 14 8.00 -4.62 -10.80
N ALA A 15 7.89 -4.54 -9.48
CA ALA A 15 8.37 -3.42 -8.71
C ALA A 15 9.88 -3.56 -8.45
N LEU A 16 10.68 -2.72 -9.12
CA LEU A 16 12.16 -2.77 -9.11
C LEU A 16 12.81 -2.60 -7.73
N HIS A 17 12.04 -2.16 -6.72
CA HIS A 17 12.52 -1.79 -5.39
C HIS A 17 11.70 -2.40 -4.25
N HIS A 18 10.85 -3.40 -4.54
CA HIS A 18 10.01 -4.04 -3.54
C HIS A 18 10.70 -5.31 -3.00
N ILE A 19 11.02 -5.32 -1.70
CA ILE A 19 11.33 -6.54 -0.95
C ILE A 19 10.04 -6.93 -0.23
N ALA A 20 9.28 -7.87 -0.80
CA ALA A 20 8.01 -8.30 -0.22
C ALA A 20 8.22 -8.87 1.20
N CYS A 21 7.32 -8.55 2.12
CA CYS A 21 7.33 -9.07 3.49
C CYS A 21 7.13 -10.61 3.53
N SER A 22 6.45 -11.18 2.53
CA SER A 22 6.27 -12.60 2.30
C SER A 22 6.59 -12.96 0.85
N ALA A 23 7.12 -14.17 0.61
CA ALA A 23 7.37 -14.69 -0.74
C ALA A 23 6.08 -14.94 -1.54
N GLU A 24 4.92 -14.97 -0.89
CA GLU A 24 3.62 -15.23 -1.52
C GLU A 24 2.89 -13.96 -1.97
N THR A 25 3.36 -12.77 -1.57
CA THR A 25 2.75 -11.49 -1.96
C THR A 25 2.83 -11.32 -3.47
N LYS A 26 1.69 -10.98 -4.07
CA LYS A 26 1.55 -10.65 -5.50
C LYS A 26 1.05 -9.23 -5.73
N ALA A 27 0.34 -8.65 -4.77
CA ALA A 27 -0.08 -7.24 -4.80
C ALA A 27 0.04 -6.64 -3.39
N GLU A 28 0.25 -5.33 -3.32
CA GLU A 28 0.35 -4.56 -2.07
C GLU A 28 -0.37 -3.20 -2.20
N ILE A 29 -1.01 -2.75 -1.13
CA ILE A 29 -1.46 -1.37 -0.94
C ILE A 29 -0.92 -0.81 0.38
N VAL A 30 -0.31 0.37 0.31
CA VAL A 30 0.21 1.09 1.48
C VAL A 30 -0.57 2.39 1.67
N LEU A 31 -1.23 2.52 2.82
CA LEU A 31 -2.04 3.67 3.19
C LEU A 31 -1.34 4.49 4.29
N PRO A 32 -1.17 5.81 4.13
CA PRO A 32 -0.65 6.65 5.20
C PRO A 32 -1.66 6.81 6.33
N VAL A 33 -1.21 6.67 7.58
CA VAL A 33 -2.00 7.01 8.77
C VAL A 33 -1.60 8.39 9.24
N PHE A 34 -2.56 9.32 9.24
CA PHE A 34 -2.33 10.71 9.65
C PHE A 34 -2.62 10.90 11.14
N GLY A 35 -1.69 11.55 11.84
CA GLY A 35 -1.93 12.04 13.19
C GLY A 35 -2.80 13.29 13.18
N ARG A 36 -3.22 13.73 14.37
CA ARG A 36 -4.10 14.91 14.57
C ARG A 36 -3.59 16.22 13.95
N HIS A 37 -2.28 16.31 13.68
CA HIS A 37 -1.64 17.48 13.09
C HIS A 37 -1.38 17.33 11.58
N GLY A 38 -1.96 16.33 10.92
CA GLY A 38 -1.83 16.10 9.47
C GLY A 38 -0.49 15.50 9.03
N GLY A 39 0.41 15.20 9.96
CA GLY A 39 1.64 14.44 9.68
C GLY A 39 1.37 12.94 9.60
N VAL A 40 2.08 12.24 8.71
CA VAL A 40 2.08 10.77 8.66
C VAL A 40 2.79 10.23 9.89
N ILE A 41 2.11 9.42 10.69
CA ILE A 41 2.64 8.84 11.94
C ILE A 41 2.85 7.32 11.85
N ALA A 42 2.20 6.67 10.89
CA ALA A 42 2.34 5.26 10.59
C ALA A 42 1.90 5.00 9.14
N VAL A 43 2.07 3.76 8.69
CA VAL A 43 1.47 3.25 7.45
C VAL A 43 0.70 1.98 7.77
N LEU A 44 -0.42 1.77 7.09
CA LEU A 44 -1.10 0.49 7.01
C LEU A 44 -0.64 -0.17 5.72
N ASP A 45 0.02 -1.31 5.87
CA ASP A 45 0.58 -2.12 4.79
C ASP A 45 -0.27 -3.39 4.64
N ILE A 46 -0.80 -3.63 3.44
CA ILE A 46 -1.70 -4.76 3.16
C ILE A 46 -1.19 -5.52 1.95
N ASP A 47 -0.75 -6.75 2.18
CA ASP A 47 -0.38 -7.72 1.15
C ASP A 47 -1.57 -8.57 0.67
N SER A 48 -1.48 -9.02 -0.59
CA SER A 48 -2.37 -10.03 -1.15
C SER A 48 -1.61 -11.06 -1.97
N THR A 49 -2.04 -12.33 -1.90
CA THR A 49 -1.53 -13.44 -2.73
C THR A 49 -2.19 -13.49 -4.12
N VAL A 50 -3.09 -12.55 -4.41
CA VAL A 50 -3.78 -12.36 -5.70
C VAL A 50 -3.31 -11.04 -6.33
N ALA A 51 -2.75 -11.11 -7.54
CA ALA A 51 -2.32 -9.94 -8.30
C ALA A 51 -3.52 -9.10 -8.77
N HIS A 52 -3.33 -7.79 -8.95
CA HIS A 52 -4.34 -6.84 -9.43
C HIS A 52 -5.64 -6.82 -8.61
N VAL A 53 -5.56 -7.11 -7.31
CA VAL A 53 -6.74 -7.17 -6.43
C VAL A 53 -7.23 -5.79 -5.99
N PHE A 54 -6.36 -4.78 -5.95
CA PHE A 54 -6.70 -3.45 -5.44
C PHE A 54 -7.18 -2.54 -6.56
N ASP A 55 -8.30 -1.86 -6.31
CA ASP A 55 -8.95 -0.98 -7.28
C ASP A 55 -9.19 0.44 -6.76
N ALA A 56 -9.97 1.22 -7.51
CA ALA A 56 -10.25 2.60 -7.18
C ALA A 56 -11.01 2.76 -5.85
N VAL A 57 -11.84 1.79 -5.45
CA VAL A 57 -12.58 1.83 -4.18
C VAL A 57 -11.60 1.73 -3.01
N ASP A 58 -10.63 0.82 -3.08
CA ASP A 58 -9.62 0.65 -2.03
C ASP A 58 -8.76 1.90 -1.84
N ILE A 59 -8.51 2.64 -2.94
CA ILE A 59 -7.73 3.88 -2.92
C ILE A 59 -8.55 5.05 -2.36
N MET A 60 -9.86 5.08 -2.58
CA MET A 60 -10.75 6.19 -2.22
C MET A 60 -11.21 6.17 -0.75
N HIS A 61 -10.95 5.07 -0.03
CA HIS A 61 -11.24 4.95 1.40
C HIS A 61 -9.97 4.92 2.28
N PRO A 62 -9.03 5.88 2.16
CA PRO A 62 -7.94 5.97 3.12
C PRO A 62 -8.55 6.42 4.45
N ALA A 63 -8.42 5.56 5.47
CA ALA A 63 -8.76 5.77 6.87
C ALA A 63 -9.26 7.18 7.25
N VAL A 64 -10.55 7.24 7.62
CA VAL A 64 -11.19 8.37 8.30
C VAL A 64 -10.43 8.81 9.55
#